data_AF-A0A8R1E6Z9-F1
#
_entry.id   AF-A0A8R1E6Z9-F1
#
_cell.length_a   1.000
_cell.length_b   1.000
_cell.length_c   1.000
_cell.angle_alpha   90.00
_cell.angle_beta   90.00
_cell.angle_gamma   90.00
#
_symmetry.space_group_name_H-M   'P 1'
#
loop_
_entity.id
_entity.type
_entity.pdbx_description
1 polymer ?
#
loop_
_entity_poly.entity_id
_entity_poly.type
_entity_poly.pdbx_seq_one_letter_code
_entity_poly.pdbx_strand_id
1 'polypeptide(L)' 'MQHWTDQAFSGLMAAVATRRLNLANKYNKKKHEKCAGKAMDVKSHAKCLVELENDVVSSRWLKRKKYFDQSEFIGS' A
#
# COMPACT_ATOMS: atom_id res chain seq x y z
N MET A 1 14.40 22.28 -13.36
CA MET A 1 13.27 21.41 -13.75
C MET A 1 12.83 20.42 -12.66
N GLN A 2 13.74 19.90 -11.82
CA GLN A 2 13.44 18.92 -10.77
C GLN A 2 12.22 19.25 -9.89
N HIS A 3 12.09 20.49 -9.38
CA HIS A 3 10.97 20.86 -8.51
C HIS A 3 9.58 20.73 -9.14
N TRP A 4 9.42 21.00 -10.44
CA TRP A 4 8.13 20.86 -11.12
C TRP A 4 7.78 19.39 -11.35
N THR A 5 8.80 18.60 -11.68
CA THR A 5 8.71 17.16 -11.84
C THR A 5 8.38 16.48 -10.50
N ASP A 6 9.02 16.90 -9.41
CA ASP A 6 8.78 16.38 -8.05
C ASP A 6 7.36 16.68 -7.56
N GLN A 7 6.82 17.86 -7.89
CA GLN A 7 5.43 18.21 -7.60
C GLN A 7 4.44 17.35 -8.39
N ALA A 8 4.68 17.16 -9.70
CA ALA A 8 3.85 16.30 -10.54
C ALA A 8 3.84 14.84 -10.05
N PHE A 9 5.01 14.30 -9.69
CA PHE A 9 5.11 12.97 -9.11
C PHE A 9 4.44 12.88 -7.76
N SER A 10 4.59 13.88 -6.89
CA SER A 10 3.92 13.89 -5.58
C SER A 10 2.40 13.78 -5.71
N GLY A 11 1.81 14.50 -6.67
CA GLY A 11 0.37 14.40 -6.98
C GLY A 11 -0.04 13.01 -7.47
N LEU A 12 0.72 12.43 -8.40
CA LEU A 12 0.48 11.07 -8.90
C LEU A 12 0.59 10.02 -7.78
N MET A 13 1.63 10.11 -6.97
CA MET A 13 1.90 9.18 -5.88
C MET A 13 0.81 9.27 -4.80
N ALA A 14 0.30 10.46 -4.51
CA ALA A 14 -0.83 10.64 -3.61
C ALA A 14 -2.11 9.98 -4.15
N ALA A 15 -2.42 10.12 -5.44
CA ALA A 15 -3.57 9.47 -6.05
C ALA A 15 -3.47 7.94 -6.01
N VAL A 16 -2.28 7.40 -6.32
CA VAL A 16 -2.01 5.95 -6.21
C VAL A 16 -2.12 5.49 -4.76
N ALA A 17 -1.52 6.22 -3.82
CA ALA A 17 -1.57 5.92 -2.39
C ALA A 17 -3.02 5.84 -1.89
N THR A 18 -3.86 6.83 -2.21
CA THR A 18 -5.28 6.84 -1.83
C THR A 18 -6.03 5.61 -2.34
N ARG A 19 -5.80 5.22 -3.61
CA ARG A 19 -6.42 4.02 -4.18
C ARG A 19 -5.99 2.76 -3.42
N ARG A 20 -4.72 2.65 -3.03
CA ARG A 20 -4.20 1.48 -2.30
C ARG A 20 -4.63 1.45 -0.84
N LEU A 21 -4.65 2.61 -0.18
CA LEU A 21 -5.15 2.75 1.19
C LEU A 21 -6.60 2.26 1.30
N ASN A 22 -7.46 2.52 0.32
CA ASN A 22 -8.85 2.01 0.34
C ASN A 22 -8.95 0.47 0.39
N LEU A 23 -7.95 -0.24 -0.14
CA LEU A 23 -7.87 -1.70 -0.09
C LEU A 23 -7.09 -2.23 1.12
N ALA A 24 -6.35 -1.35 1.80
CA ALA A 24 -5.47 -1.69 2.90
C ALA A 24 -6.20 -1.80 4.23
N ASN A 25 -5.74 -2.72 5.08
CA ASN A 25 -6.23 -2.90 6.43
C ASN A 25 -5.87 -1.67 7.29
N LYS A 26 -6.60 -1.43 8.39
CA LYS A 26 -6.34 -0.30 9.31
C LYS A 26 -4.89 -0.24 9.80
N TYR A 27 -4.26 -1.40 10.01
CA TYR A 27 -2.84 -1.50 10.37
C TYR A 27 -1.91 -0.96 9.27
N ASN A 28 -2.10 -1.42 8.03
CA ASN A 28 -1.30 -0.99 6.88
C ASN A 28 -1.49 0.50 6.56
N LYS A 29 -2.71 1.02 6.73
CA LYS A 29 -2.99 2.47 6.62
C LYS A 29 -2.14 3.29 7.58
N LYS A 30 -2.16 2.93 8.88
CA LYS A 30 -1.39 3.61 9.92
C LYS A 30 0.12 3.48 9.71
N LYS A 31 0.59 2.34 9.20
CA LYS A 31 2.00 2.12 8.84
C LYS A 31 2.42 3.07 7.71
N HIS A 32 1.61 3.19 6.65
CA HIS A 32 1.88 4.09 5.54
C HIS A 32 1.85 5.56 5.97
N GLU A 33 0.88 6.00 6.77
CA GLU A 33 0.83 7.37 7.32
C GLU A 33 2.11 7.72 8.09
N LYS A 34 2.60 6.81 8.93
CA LYS A 34 3.87 6.99 9.65
C LYS A 34 5.09 7.06 8.72
N CYS A 35 5.09 6.29 7.64
CA CYS A 35 6.17 6.31 6.66
C CYS A 35 6.16 7.61 5.87
N ALA A 36 4.99 7.99 5.33
CA ALA A 36 4.80 9.22 4.57
C ALA A 36 5.09 10.48 5.42
N GLY A 37 4.72 10.49 6.69
CA GLY A 37 5.01 11.62 7.59
C GLY A 37 6.50 11.82 7.94
N LYS A 38 7.36 10.84 7.64
CA LYS A 38 8.82 10.94 7.82
C LYS A 38 9.58 11.16 6.51
N ALA A 39 8.92 10.98 5.38
CA ALA A 39 9.53 11.14 4.07
C ALA A 39 9.67 12.64 3.74
N MET A 40 10.87 13.04 3.31
CA MET A 40 11.19 14.44 2.95
C MET A 40 11.42 14.61 1.45
N ASP A 41 11.51 13.51 0.71
CA ASP A 41 11.89 13.49 -0.70
C ASP A 41 11.00 12.51 -1.49
N VAL A 42 10.91 12.72 -2.80
CA VAL A 42 10.05 11.90 -3.68
C VAL A 42 10.45 10.43 -3.65
N LYS A 43 11.73 10.12 -3.47
CA LYS A 43 12.24 8.74 -3.43
C LYS A 43 11.83 8.04 -2.13
N SER A 44 11.83 8.73 -0.99
CA SER A 44 11.35 8.20 0.28
C SER A 44 9.83 8.01 0.25
N HIS A 45 9.06 8.94 -0.31
CA HIS A 45 7.64 8.74 -0.57
C HIS A 45 7.36 7.53 -1.48
N ALA A 46 8.19 7.33 -2.51
CA ALA A 46 8.07 6.17 -3.39
C ALA A 46 8.31 4.84 -2.68
N LYS A 47 9.31 4.76 -1.80
CA LYS A 47 9.56 3.56 -0.98
C LYS A 47 8.36 3.24 -0.09
N CYS A 48 7.79 4.25 0.58
CA CYS A 48 6.60 4.07 1.41
C CYS A 48 5.39 3.54 0.62
N LEU A 49 5.27 3.92 -0.65
CA LEU A 49 4.20 3.45 -1.52
C LEU A 49 4.42 2.00 -1.96
N VAL A 50 5.65 1.61 -2.29
CA VAL A 50 5.99 0.23 -2.64
C VAL A 50 5.76 -0.71 -1.45
N GLU A 51 6.13 -0.30 -0.24
CA GLU A 51 5.84 -1.07 0.97
C GLU A 51 4.34 -1.25 1.20
N LEU A 52 3.55 -0.18 1.02
CA LEU A 52 2.09 -0.27 1.11
C LEU A 52 1.52 -1.25 0.07
N GLU A 53 2.01 -1.23 -1.16
CA GLU A 53 1.57 -2.15 -2.21
C GLU A 53 1.86 -3.61 -1.83
N ASN A 54 3.06 -3.89 -1.33
CA ASN A 54 3.44 -5.22 -0.86
C ASN A 54 2.57 -5.70 0.30
N ASP A 55 2.27 -4.82 1.25
CA ASP A 55 1.40 -5.13 2.39
C ASP A 55 -0.04 -5.44 1.94
N VAL A 56 -0.56 -4.68 0.96
CA VAL A 56 -1.90 -4.90 0.38
C VAL A 56 -1.94 -6.22 -0.40
N VAL A 57 -0.95 -6.48 -1.26
CA VAL A 57 -0.87 -7.72 -2.04
C VAL A 57 -0.76 -8.93 -1.12
N SER A 58 0.14 -8.88 -0.12
CA SER A 58 0.33 -9.97 0.84
C SER A 58 -0.93 -10.25 1.64
N SER A 59 -1.60 -9.21 2.15
CA SER A 59 -2.86 -9.39 2.90
C SER A 59 -4.00 -9.96 2.04
N ARG A 60 -4.06 -9.60 0.74
CA ARG A 60 -5.03 -10.17 -0.21
C ARG A 60 -4.71 -11.64 -0.51
N TRP A 61 -3.44 -11.99 -0.64
CA TRP A 61 -3.01 -13.38 -0.80
C TRP A 61 -3.35 -14.23 0.43
N LEU A 62 -3.04 -13.74 1.63
CA LEU A 62 -3.39 -14.41 2.89
C LEU A 62 -4.90 -14.61 3.03
N LYS A 63 -5.72 -13.62 2.67
CA LYS A 63 -7.19 -13.77 2.63
C LYS A 63 -7.62 -14.88 1.66
N ARG A 64 -7.11 -14.86 0.41
CA ARG A 64 -7.44 -15.88 -0.59
C ARG A 64 -7.04 -17.29 -0.13
N LYS A 65 -5.84 -17.44 0.43
CA LYS A 65 -5.37 -18.71 0.99
C LYS A 65 -6.29 -19.20 2.10
N LYS A 66 -6.66 -18.33 3.06
CA LYS A 66 -7.59 -18.68 4.14
C LYS A 66 -8.95 -19.17 3.62
N TYR A 67 -9.50 -18.52 2.58
CA TYR A 67 -10.76 -18.96 1.97
C TYR A 67 -10.63 -20.34 1.30
N PHE A 68 -9.52 -20.58 0.61
CA PHE A 68 -9.24 -21.88 -0.01
C PHE A 68 -9.11 -22.99 1.04
N ASP A 69 -8.27 -22.78 2.06
CA ASP A 69 -8.06 -23.72 3.15
C ASP A 69 -9.38 -24.01 3.92
N GLN A 70 -10.26 -23.00 4.06
CA GLN A 70 -11.58 -23.18 4.69
C GLN A 70 -12.57 -23.96 3.81
N SER A 71 -12.49 -23.82 2.48
CA SER A 71 -13.35 -24.58 1.56
C SER A 71 -13.00 -26.07 1.50
N GLU A 72 -11.73 -26.44 1.69
CA GLU A 72 -11.33 -27.85 1.83
C GLU A 72 -11.89 -28.48 3.13
N PHE A 73 -11.95 -27.71 4.22
CA PHE A 73 -12.48 -28.18 5.50
C PHE A 73 -14.00 -28.38 5.54
N ILE A 74 -14.75 -27.64 4.72
CA ILE A 74 -16.23 -27.76 4.66
C ILE A 74 -16.67 -28.84 3.65
N GLY A 75 -15.78 -29.22 2.72
CA GLY A 75 -16.01 -30.27 1.72
C GLY A 75 -15.57 -31.69 2.12
N SER A 76 -15.11 -31.90 3.37
CA SER A 76 -14.75 -33.21 3.94
C SER A 76 -15.74 -33.67 5.00
#